data_AF-Q8ZVR1-F1
#
_entry.id   AF-Q8ZVR1-F1
#
_cell.length_a   1.000
_cell.length_b   1.000
_cell.length_c   1.000
_cell.angle_alpha   90.00
_cell.angle_beta   90.00
_cell.angle_gamma   90.00
#
_symmetry.space_group_name_H-M   'P 1'
#
loop_
_entity.id
_entity.type
_entity.pdbx_description
1 polymer ?
#
loop_
_entity_poly.entity_id
_entity_poly.type
_entity_poly.pdbx_seq_one_letter_code
_entity_poly.pdbx_strand_id
1 'polypeptide(L)'
;MIFIYSDKLLNVDLPQVVPICDVTDPKLIPLVGEDLRCLHGALKRATRGIVLKTDKRLWISLARELRPDLTIYVWGALIRGKNVIPILPSHEYKGHGVYYVKNKEELRQLKNKAVAGLLLDAAYFDPYFIDLILRGKVTCNCERCTLAERLLCEPYREVEVL
;
A
#
# COMPACT_ATOMS: atom_id res chain seq x y z
N MET A 1 -6.40 -3.91 3.82
CA MET A 1 -5.93 -2.67 3.16
C MET A 1 -5.38 -3.02 1.79
N ILE A 2 -5.44 -2.11 0.83
CA ILE A 2 -5.01 -2.36 -0.56
C ILE A 2 -3.70 -1.60 -0.81
N PHE A 3 -2.63 -2.29 -1.20
CA PHE A 3 -1.33 -1.66 -1.47
C PHE A 3 -1.11 -1.51 -2.98
N ILE A 4 -0.73 -0.31 -3.43
CA ILE A 4 -0.56 0.03 -4.85
C ILE A 4 0.81 0.69 -5.05
N TYR A 5 1.60 0.24 -6.02
CA TYR A 5 2.84 0.92 -6.44
C TYR A 5 2.60 1.84 -7.64
N SER A 6 3.25 3.00 -7.66
CA SER A 6 3.14 3.96 -8.78
C SER A 6 3.82 3.48 -10.06
N ASP A 7 4.93 2.77 -9.96
CA ASP A 7 5.84 2.52 -11.10
C ASP A 7 5.53 1.23 -11.88
N LYS A 8 4.50 0.49 -11.46
CA LYS A 8 4.04 -0.74 -12.12
C LYS A 8 2.56 -0.66 -12.46
N LEU A 9 2.12 0.38 -13.15
CA LEU A 9 0.76 0.46 -13.72
C LEU A 9 0.58 -0.42 -14.98
N LEU A 10 1.29 -1.55 -15.05
CA LEU A 10 1.20 -2.55 -16.12
C LEU A 10 1.08 -3.93 -15.44
N ASN A 11 -0.13 -4.53 -15.45
CA ASN A 11 -0.41 -5.90 -15.00
C ASN A 11 0.02 -6.28 -13.56
N VAL A 12 -0.46 -5.57 -12.53
CA VAL A 12 -0.09 -5.88 -11.13
C VAL A 12 -1.24 -6.48 -10.34
N ASP A 13 -1.05 -7.72 -9.88
CA ASP A 13 -1.78 -8.27 -8.73
C ASP A 13 -1.64 -7.31 -7.56
N LEU A 14 -2.73 -6.62 -7.18
CA LEU A 14 -2.77 -5.66 -6.07
C LEU A 14 -2.55 -6.41 -4.75
N PRO A 15 -1.36 -6.30 -4.12
CA PRO A 15 -1.16 -7.00 -2.87
C PRO A 15 -2.07 -6.40 -1.80
N GLN A 16 -2.84 -7.25 -1.11
CA GLN A 16 -3.65 -6.83 0.02
C GLN A 16 -2.86 -7.00 1.31
N VAL A 17 -2.81 -5.95 2.11
CA VAL A 17 -2.22 -6.00 3.45
C VAL A 17 -3.29 -6.51 4.42
N VAL A 18 -2.99 -7.64 5.07
CA VAL A 18 -3.93 -8.36 5.95
C VAL A 18 -3.31 -8.61 7.33
N PRO A 19 -4.07 -8.48 8.44
CA PRO A 19 -3.57 -8.69 9.81
C PRO A 19 -3.46 -10.19 10.16
N ILE A 20 -2.83 -10.97 9.27
CA ILE A 20 -2.65 -12.41 9.40
C ILE A 20 -1.16 -12.68 9.35
N CYS A 21 -0.64 -13.39 10.36
CA CYS A 21 0.77 -13.72 10.47
C CYS A 21 1.19 -14.84 9.51
N ASP A 22 0.25 -15.71 9.17
CA ASP A 22 0.48 -16.90 8.36
C ASP A 22 -0.14 -16.75 6.98
N VAL A 23 0.61 -16.13 6.08
CA VAL A 23 0.18 -15.83 4.72
C VAL A 23 1.09 -16.56 3.74
N THR A 24 0.49 -17.41 2.91
CA THR A 24 1.18 -18.13 1.83
C THR A 24 0.78 -17.65 0.44
N ASP A 25 -0.36 -16.95 0.33
CA ASP A 25 -0.83 -16.37 -0.93
C ASP A 25 0.09 -15.21 -1.35
N PRO A 26 0.71 -15.24 -2.54
CA PRO A 26 1.59 -14.17 -3.03
C PRO A 26 0.87 -12.83 -3.25
N LYS A 27 -0.46 -12.80 -3.29
CA LYS A 27 -1.27 -11.57 -3.39
C LYS A 27 -1.53 -10.93 -2.03
N LEU A 28 -1.09 -11.54 -0.93
CA LEU A 28 -1.29 -11.03 0.40
C LEU A 28 0.07 -10.64 1.03
N ILE A 29 0.08 -9.52 1.73
CA ILE A 29 1.22 -9.06 2.52
C ILE A 29 0.79 -9.09 4.00
N PRO A 30 1.48 -9.83 4.87
CA PRO A 30 1.15 -9.89 6.29
C PRO A 30 1.41 -8.53 6.96
N LEU A 31 0.46 -8.06 7.76
CA LEU A 31 0.57 -6.94 8.68
C LEU A 31 0.83 -7.49 10.08
N VAL A 32 2.00 -7.16 10.62
CA VAL A 32 2.50 -7.72 11.87
C VAL A 32 2.75 -6.59 12.87
N GLY A 33 2.22 -6.76 14.08
CA GLY A 33 2.51 -5.89 15.22
C GLY A 33 3.73 -6.37 15.99
N GLU A 34 3.79 -6.02 17.27
CA GLU A 34 4.91 -6.38 18.16
C GLU A 34 4.72 -7.77 18.81
N ASP A 35 4.60 -8.80 17.99
CA ASP A 35 4.54 -10.21 18.42
C ASP A 35 5.63 -11.00 17.71
N LEU A 36 6.54 -11.60 18.49
CA LEU A 36 7.71 -12.30 17.98
C LEU A 36 7.34 -13.58 17.24
N ARG A 37 6.31 -14.29 17.73
CA ARG A 37 5.82 -15.51 17.08
C ARG A 37 5.17 -15.17 15.75
N CYS A 38 4.36 -14.13 15.74
CA CYS A 38 3.74 -13.61 14.52
C CYS A 38 4.78 -13.16 13.50
N LEU A 39 5.77 -12.36 13.92
CA LEU A 39 6.85 -11.88 13.06
C LEU A 39 7.64 -13.03 12.45
N HIS A 40 8.09 -13.98 13.27
CA HIS A 40 8.86 -15.10 12.79
C HIS A 40 8.06 -15.96 11.80
N GLY A 41 6.78 -16.22 12.08
CA GLY A 41 5.88 -16.94 11.18
C GLY A 41 5.69 -16.23 9.85
N ALA A 42 5.42 -14.92 9.89
CA ALA A 42 5.22 -14.09 8.71
C ALA A 42 6.48 -14.00 7.86
N LEU A 43 7.65 -13.75 8.46
CA LEU A 43 8.92 -13.67 7.73
C LEU A 43 9.29 -15.00 7.07
N LYS A 44 8.93 -16.14 7.67
CA LYS A 44 9.22 -17.45 7.07
C LYS A 44 8.43 -17.72 5.80
N ARG A 45 7.21 -17.18 5.68
CA ARG A 45 6.26 -17.50 4.60
C ARG A 45 6.04 -16.36 3.61
N ALA A 46 6.36 -15.12 3.99
CA ALA A 46 6.22 -13.96 3.14
C ALA A 46 7.09 -14.10 1.87
N THR A 47 6.43 -13.86 0.73
CA THR A 47 7.02 -13.99 -0.61
C THR A 47 7.39 -12.64 -1.21
N ARG A 48 6.56 -11.59 -1.02
CA ARG A 48 6.77 -10.26 -1.60
C ARG A 48 7.28 -9.22 -0.59
N GLY A 49 6.75 -9.25 0.62
CA GLY A 49 7.02 -8.24 1.63
C GLY A 49 6.32 -8.53 2.95
N ILE A 50 6.59 -7.70 3.94
CA ILE A 50 5.88 -7.67 5.23
C ILE A 50 5.58 -6.23 5.60
N VAL A 51 4.42 -5.95 6.19
CA VAL A 51 4.14 -4.67 6.84
C VAL A 51 4.33 -4.82 8.34
N LEU A 52 5.21 -4.02 8.93
CA LEU A 52 5.41 -3.94 10.37
C LEU A 52 4.70 -2.69 10.91
N LYS A 53 3.76 -2.89 11.84
CA LYS A 53 3.12 -1.81 12.58
C LYS A 53 3.85 -1.61 13.91
N THR A 54 4.90 -0.80 13.89
CA THR A 54 5.76 -0.52 15.04
C THR A 54 6.53 0.79 14.84
N ASP A 55 6.83 1.47 15.94
CA ASP A 55 7.75 2.61 16.01
C ASP A 55 9.16 2.23 16.51
N LYS A 56 9.33 0.97 16.95
CA LYS A 56 10.57 0.49 17.56
C LYS A 56 11.56 -0.03 16.53
N ARG A 57 12.76 0.57 16.52
CA ARG A 57 13.89 0.17 15.66
C ARG A 57 14.28 -1.30 15.82
N LEU A 58 14.15 -1.87 17.02
CA LEU A 58 14.52 -3.25 17.30
C LEU A 58 13.76 -4.25 16.41
N TRP A 59 12.44 -4.08 16.28
CA TRP A 59 11.59 -4.96 15.47
C TRP A 59 11.96 -4.90 13.99
N ILE A 60 12.29 -3.72 13.50
CA ILE A 60 12.70 -3.49 12.12
C ILE A 60 14.06 -4.12 11.88
N SER A 61 15.03 -3.91 12.78
CA SER A 61 16.34 -4.56 12.71
C SER A 61 16.21 -6.07 12.73
N LEU A 62 15.42 -6.63 13.65
CA LEU A 62 15.19 -8.07 13.73
C LEU A 62 14.64 -8.65 12.43
N ALA A 63 13.63 -7.99 11.83
CA ALA A 63 13.07 -8.43 10.56
C ALA A 63 14.10 -8.40 9.42
N ARG A 64 14.97 -7.38 9.39
CA ARG A 64 16.04 -7.27 8.39
C ARG A 64 17.11 -8.34 8.54
N GLU A 65 17.50 -8.66 9.78
CA GLU A 65 18.48 -9.73 10.04
C GLU A 65 17.93 -11.10 9.63
N LEU A 66 16.65 -11.37 9.91
CA LEU A 66 16.03 -12.65 9.59
C LEU A 66 15.73 -12.84 8.09
N ARG A 67 15.38 -11.77 7.38
CA ARG A 67 15.05 -11.77 5.94
C ARG A 67 15.59 -10.51 5.25
N PRO A 68 16.91 -10.45 4.95
CA PRO A 68 17.51 -9.28 4.31
C PRO A 68 17.09 -9.11 2.83
N ASP A 69 16.51 -10.15 2.23
CA ASP A 69 16.02 -10.17 0.85
C ASP A 69 14.60 -9.59 0.72
N LEU A 70 13.82 -9.59 1.80
CA LEU A 70 12.41 -9.21 1.79
C LEU A 70 12.24 -7.69 1.90
N THR A 71 11.26 -7.11 1.19
CA THR A 71 10.92 -5.70 1.40
C THR A 71 10.09 -5.53 2.66
N ILE A 72 10.51 -4.62 3.54
CA ILE A 72 9.87 -4.35 4.83
C ILE A 72 9.19 -2.99 4.76
N TYR A 73 7.86 -3.00 4.81
CA TYR A 73 7.08 -1.78 4.94
C TYR A 73 6.90 -1.44 6.41
N VAL A 74 7.25 -0.23 6.81
CA VAL A 74 7.17 0.18 8.22
C VAL A 74 6.08 1.22 8.39
N TRP A 75 5.01 0.82 9.08
CA TRP A 75 3.95 1.72 9.47
C TRP A 75 4.18 2.21 10.89
N GLY A 76 4.32 3.54 11.04
CA GLY A 76 4.44 4.21 12.34
C GLY A 76 5.83 4.73 12.64
N ALA A 77 6.82 4.45 11.79
CA ALA A 77 8.18 4.98 11.93
C ALA A 77 8.73 5.54 10.61
N LEU A 78 9.36 6.71 10.68
CA LEU A 78 10.13 7.28 9.57
C LEU A 78 11.54 6.68 9.56
N ILE A 79 11.65 5.40 9.23
CA ILE A 79 12.94 4.70 9.12
C ILE A 79 13.15 4.31 7.66
N ARG A 80 14.27 4.75 7.09
CA ARG A 80 14.70 4.41 5.74
C ARG A 80 15.92 3.51 5.81
N GLY A 81 16.01 2.58 4.87
CA GLY A 81 17.15 1.67 4.77
C GLY A 81 17.10 0.85 3.49
N LYS A 82 18.19 0.12 3.22
CA LYS A 82 18.21 -0.89 2.16
C LYS A 82 17.11 -1.90 2.46
N ASN A 83 16.08 -1.98 1.60
CA ASN A 83 14.84 -2.78 1.69
C ASN A 83 13.74 -2.29 2.67
N VAL A 84 13.91 -1.15 3.35
CA VAL A 84 12.92 -0.63 4.31
C VAL A 84 12.20 0.58 3.73
N ILE A 85 10.88 0.47 3.62
CA ILE A 85 10.01 1.50 3.02
C ILE A 85 9.04 2.00 4.10
N PRO A 86 9.15 3.25 4.58
CA PRO A 86 8.19 3.80 5.52
C PRO A 86 6.83 4.03 4.82
N ILE A 87 5.75 3.65 5.50
CA ILE A 87 4.38 4.01 5.15
C ILE A 87 3.99 5.19 6.03
N LEU A 88 3.80 6.34 5.42
CA LEU A 88 3.48 7.59 6.10
C LEU A 88 1.99 7.90 6.03
N PRO A 89 1.42 8.60 7.02
CA PRO A 89 0.09 9.15 6.85
C PRO A 89 0.06 10.13 5.67
N SER A 90 -1.00 10.08 4.86
CA SER A 90 -1.23 10.98 3.72
C SER A 90 -1.13 12.47 4.09
N HIS A 91 -1.60 12.86 5.27
CA HIS A 91 -1.56 14.23 5.79
C HIS A 91 -0.15 14.71 6.14
N GLU A 92 0.81 13.80 6.28
CA GLU A 92 2.24 14.09 6.50
C GLU A 92 3.06 13.93 5.21
N TYR A 93 2.60 14.50 4.10
CA TYR A 93 3.35 14.41 2.83
C TYR A 93 4.78 14.95 2.97
N LYS A 94 5.78 14.09 2.75
CA LYS A 94 7.22 14.37 2.88
C LYS A 94 8.00 14.03 1.59
N GLY A 95 7.33 14.14 0.44
CA GLY A 95 7.92 13.88 -0.89
C GLY A 95 7.57 12.51 -1.47
N HIS A 96 8.39 11.99 -2.38
CA HIS A 96 8.16 10.69 -3.02
C HIS A 96 8.28 9.55 -2.00
N GLY A 97 7.21 8.77 -1.81
CA GLY A 97 7.14 7.71 -0.81
C GLY A 97 5.79 6.97 -0.81
N VAL A 98 5.63 6.01 0.10
CA VAL A 98 4.39 5.24 0.26
C VAL A 98 3.52 5.87 1.34
N TYR A 99 2.24 6.08 1.03
CA TYR A 99 1.31 6.76 1.93
C TYR A 99 0.09 5.91 2.29
N TYR A 100 -0.25 5.88 3.58
CA TYR A 100 -1.52 5.37 4.06
C TYR A 100 -2.63 6.40 3.83
N VAL A 101 -3.73 5.96 3.26
CA VAL A 101 -4.89 6.80 2.93
C VAL A 101 -6.14 6.14 3.51
N LYS A 102 -6.75 6.81 4.48
CA LYS A 102 -7.95 6.33 5.16
C LYS A 102 -9.22 6.54 4.33
N ASN A 103 -9.34 7.65 3.62
CA ASN A 103 -10.57 8.01 2.90
C ASN A 103 -10.27 8.88 1.67
N LYS A 104 -11.32 9.24 0.91
CA LYS A 104 -11.20 10.08 -0.28
C LYS A 104 -10.70 11.49 0.05
N GLU A 105 -11.03 12.05 1.21
CA GLU A 105 -10.58 13.37 1.65
C GLU A 105 -9.06 13.43 1.78
N GLU A 106 -8.47 12.41 2.41
CA GLU A 106 -7.03 12.21 2.50
C GLU A 106 -6.40 11.98 1.12
N LEU A 107 -7.05 11.22 0.25
CA LEU A 107 -6.57 11.00 -1.12
C LEU A 107 -6.51 12.31 -1.92
N ARG A 108 -7.49 13.22 -1.75
CA ARG A 108 -7.50 14.55 -2.37
C ARG A 108 -6.28 15.39 -1.98
N GLN A 109 -5.75 15.21 -0.77
CA GLN A 109 -4.54 15.91 -0.34
C GLN A 109 -3.28 15.47 -1.09
N LEU A 110 -3.33 14.30 -1.74
CA LEU A 110 -2.25 13.76 -2.56
C LEU A 110 -2.41 14.07 -4.05
N LYS A 111 -3.44 14.84 -4.43
CA LYS A 111 -3.63 15.30 -5.81
C LYS A 111 -2.42 16.12 -6.29
N ASN A 112 -1.97 15.88 -7.53
CA ASN A 112 -0.79 16.50 -8.13
C ASN A 112 0.54 16.22 -7.39
N LYS A 113 0.57 15.30 -6.41
CA LYS A 113 1.79 14.96 -5.68
C LYS A 113 2.41 13.69 -6.25
N ALA A 114 3.73 13.67 -6.35
CA ALA A 114 4.47 12.46 -6.67
C ALA A 114 4.50 11.54 -5.44
N VAL A 115 3.98 10.32 -5.61
CA VAL A 115 3.98 9.24 -4.61
C VAL A 115 4.58 7.98 -5.22
N ALA A 116 5.24 7.17 -4.41
CA ALA A 116 5.78 5.86 -4.80
C ALA A 116 4.73 4.74 -4.68
N GLY A 117 3.72 4.95 -3.84
CA GLY A 117 2.64 4.01 -3.65
C GLY A 117 1.62 4.47 -2.62
N LEU A 118 0.48 3.79 -2.57
CA LEU A 118 -0.62 4.07 -1.66
C LEU A 118 -1.06 2.79 -0.96
N LEU A 119 -1.27 2.87 0.36
CA LEU A 119 -1.94 1.86 1.15
C LEU A 119 -3.34 2.39 1.50
N LEU A 120 -4.36 1.88 0.82
CA LEU A 120 -5.74 2.31 0.98
C LEU A 120 -6.47 1.50 2.06
N ASP A 121 -7.28 2.16 2.87
CA ASP A 121 -8.17 1.49 3.81
C ASP A 121 -9.36 0.83 3.08
N ALA A 122 -9.47 -0.50 3.18
CA ALA A 122 -10.51 -1.26 2.49
C ALA A 122 -11.93 -0.96 3.03
N ALA A 123 -12.05 -0.32 4.20
CA ALA A 123 -13.34 0.13 4.73
C ALA A 123 -13.93 1.30 3.93
N TYR A 124 -13.09 2.09 3.25
CA TYR A 124 -13.49 3.30 2.52
C TYR A 124 -13.21 3.22 1.01
N PHE A 125 -12.45 2.21 0.58
CA PHE A 125 -12.12 1.97 -0.82
C PHE A 125 -12.50 0.53 -1.19
N ASP A 126 -13.45 0.38 -2.12
CA ASP A 126 -13.88 -0.92 -2.63
C ASP A 126 -12.76 -1.57 -3.47
N PRO A 127 -12.23 -2.75 -3.08
CA PRO A 127 -11.18 -3.44 -3.82
C PRO A 127 -11.53 -3.72 -5.29
N TYR A 128 -12.79 -4.05 -5.59
CA TYR A 128 -13.21 -4.34 -6.96
C TYR A 128 -13.14 -3.08 -7.83
N PHE A 129 -13.69 -1.98 -7.31
CA PHE A 129 -13.63 -0.69 -7.95
C PHE A 129 -12.20 -0.20 -8.22
N ILE A 130 -11.30 -0.36 -7.24
CA ILE A 130 -9.88 -0.01 -7.38
C ILE A 130 -9.20 -0.85 -8.49
N ASP A 131 -9.49 -2.15 -8.57
CA ASP A 131 -8.98 -3.01 -9.64
C ASP A 131 -9.47 -2.55 -11.02
N LEU A 132 -10.73 -2.16 -11.16
CA LEU A 132 -11.28 -1.62 -12.42
C LEU A 132 -10.56 -0.34 -12.86
N ILE A 133 -10.33 0.61 -11.95
CA ILE A 133 -9.60 1.84 -12.23
C ILE A 133 -8.17 1.53 -12.69
N LEU A 134 -7.46 0.67 -11.96
CA LEU A 134 -6.04 0.40 -12.24
C LEU A 134 -5.84 -0.39 -13.52
N ARG A 135 -6.82 -1.21 -13.93
CA ARG A 135 -6.83 -1.89 -15.24
C ARG A 135 -7.27 -0.99 -16.40
N GLY A 136 -7.60 0.28 -16.14
CA GLY A 136 -8.07 1.21 -17.16
C GLY A 136 -9.45 0.85 -17.72
N LYS A 137 -10.26 0.08 -16.98
CA LYS A 137 -11.65 -0.25 -17.36
C LYS A 137 -12.63 0.87 -17.03
N VAL A 138 -12.16 1.89 -16.32
CA VAL A 138 -12.90 3.11 -16.00
C VAL A 138 -12.22 4.27 -16.73
N THR A 139 -13.00 5.00 -17.52
CA THR A 139 -12.59 6.23 -18.17
C THR A 139 -12.57 7.37 -17.16
N CYS A 140 -11.38 7.90 -16.92
CA CYS A 140 -11.17 9.10 -16.15
C CYS A 140 -10.79 10.20 -17.12
N ASN A 141 -11.40 11.37 -16.99
CA ASN A 141 -11.22 12.49 -17.91
C ASN A 141 -9.83 13.15 -17.73
N CYS A 142 -8.76 12.39 -17.94
CA CYS A 142 -7.38 12.82 -17.83
C CYS A 142 -6.40 11.86 -18.54
N GLU A 143 -5.58 12.43 -19.44
CA GLU A 143 -4.59 11.66 -20.21
C GLU A 143 -3.30 11.37 -19.42
N ARG A 144 -2.98 12.18 -18.39
CA ARG A 144 -1.75 12.09 -17.58
C ARG A 144 -1.99 12.19 -16.06
N CYS A 145 -3.08 11.60 -15.57
CA CYS A 145 -3.35 11.59 -14.13
C CYS A 145 -2.28 10.86 -13.33
N THR A 146 -1.92 11.44 -12.19
CA THR A 146 -1.22 10.76 -11.09
C THR A 146 -2.05 9.62 -10.51
N LEU A 147 -1.43 8.70 -9.76
CA LEU A 147 -2.13 7.58 -9.12
C LEU A 147 -3.30 8.06 -8.24
N ALA A 148 -3.10 9.10 -7.44
CA ALA A 148 -4.14 9.67 -6.58
C ALA A 148 -5.33 10.20 -7.41
N GLU A 149 -5.08 10.84 -8.54
CA GLU A 149 -6.14 11.39 -9.40
C GLU A 149 -6.94 10.30 -10.11
N ARG A 150 -6.28 9.23 -10.57
CA ARG A 150 -6.99 8.05 -11.11
C ARG A 150 -7.93 7.45 -10.07
N LEU A 151 -7.50 7.36 -8.82
CA LEU A 151 -8.30 6.79 -7.73
C LEU A 151 -9.41 7.72 -7.21
N LEU A 152 -9.32 9.03 -7.46
CA LEU A 152 -10.37 10.01 -7.17
C LEU A 152 -11.45 10.09 -8.25
N CYS A 153 -11.26 9.37 -9.35
CA CYS A 153 -12.20 9.33 -10.45
C CYS A 153 -13.56 8.77 -10.02
N GLU A 154 -14.63 9.44 -10.46
CA GLU A 154 -16.01 9.04 -10.21
C GLU A 154 -16.66 8.59 -11.53
N PRO A 155 -16.68 7.27 -11.82
CA PRO A 155 -17.29 6.72 -13.04
C PRO A 155 -18.81 6.76 -13.02
N TYR A 156 -19.44 7.08 -11.90
CA TYR A 156 -20.89 7.18 -11.80
C TYR A 156 -21.49 8.27 -12.69
N ARG A 157 -20.68 9.15 -13.31
CA ARG A 157 -21.16 10.04 -14.37
C ARG A 157 -21.25 9.43 -15.78
N GLU A 158 -20.74 8.22 -15.98
CA GLU A 158 -20.74 7.56 -17.30
C GLU A 158 -21.63 6.31 -17.37
N VAL A 159 -22.10 5.79 -16.23
CA VAL A 159 -22.98 4.60 -16.17
C VAL A 159 -24.47 4.97 -16.08
N GLU A 160 -24.82 6.21 -15.74
CA GLU A 160 -26.23 6.70 -15.73
C GLU A 160 -26.78 7.05 -17.13
N VAL A 161 -26.00 6.89 -18.20
CA VAL A 161 -26.40 7.22 -19.59
C VAL A 161 -26.50 5.98 -20.49
N LEU A 162 -26.55 4.77 -19.92
CA LEU A 162 -26.85 3.54 -20.67
C LEU A 162 -28.30 3.08 -20.42
#